data_AF-A0A496WIH7-F1
#
_entry.id   AF-A0A496WIH7-F1
#
_cell.length_a   1.000
_cell.length_b   1.000
_cell.length_c   1.000
_cell.angle_alpha   90.00
_cell.angle_beta   90.00
_cell.angle_gamma   90.00
#
_symmetry.space_group_name_H-M   'P 1'
#
loop_
_entity.id
_entity.type
_entity.pdbx_description
1 polymer ?
#
loop_
_entity_poly.entity_id
_entity_poly.type
_entity_poly.pdbx_seq_one_letter_code
_entity_poly.pdbx_strand_id
1 'polypeptide(L)' 'MRKAMVVFNRRLQPITWQEIDIDRDIDLIRRYDVLVPVLCSGEEEICHHFFDEKALLAAFDQDQV' A
#
# COMPACT_ATOMS: atom_id res chain seq x y z
N MET A 1 5.44 5.80 3.49
CA MET A 1 4.37 5.66 2.48
C MET A 1 3.15 6.57 2.74
N ARG A 2 2.64 6.71 3.98
CA ARG A 2 1.56 7.64 4.39
C ARG A 2 1.46 8.96 3.61
N LYS A 3 2.54 9.76 3.63
CA LYS A 3 2.56 11.09 3.00
C LYS A 3 2.28 11.01 1.49
N ALA A 4 2.81 9.98 0.82
CA ALA A 4 2.57 9.77 -0.60
C ALA A 4 1.10 9.42 -0.85
N MET A 5 0.50 8.56 -0.03
CA MET A 5 -0.93 8.24 -0.12
C MET A 5 -1.83 9.47 0.06
N VAL A 6 -1.53 10.33 1.03
CA VAL A 6 -2.27 11.60 1.24
C VAL A 6 -2.19 12.51 0.00
N VAL A 7 -1.02 12.58 -0.64
CA VAL A 7 -0.84 13.39 -1.86
C VAL A 7 -1.59 12.77 -3.04
N PHE A 8 -1.47 11.45 -3.23
CA PHE A 8 -2.18 10.70 -4.27
C PHE A 8 -3.69 10.93 -4.18
N ASN A 9 -4.27 10.74 -2.98
CA ASN A 9 -5.71 10.87 -2.74
C ASN A 9 -6.26 12.26 -3.06
N ARG A 10 -5.45 13.30 -2.87
CA ARG A 10 -5.86 14.68 -3.15
C ARG A 10 -5.84 15.01 -4.64
N ARG A 11 -5.03 14.30 -5.44
CA ARG A 11 -4.72 14.68 -6.82
C ARG A 11 -5.45 13.86 -7.87
N LEU A 12 -5.55 12.55 -7.67
CA LEU A 12 -5.85 11.63 -8.77
C LEU A 12 -7.21 10.96 -8.60
N GLN A 13 -7.48 10.29 -7.48
CA GLN A 13 -8.80 9.78 -7.10
C GLN A 13 -8.87 9.55 -5.58
N PRO A 14 -10.02 9.81 -4.91
CA PRO A 14 -10.20 9.47 -3.51
C PRO A 14 -10.39 7.96 -3.35
N ILE A 15 -9.33 7.28 -2.93
CA ILE A 15 -9.32 5.89 -2.50
C ILE A 15 -9.34 5.81 -0.97
N THR A 16 -9.92 4.72 -0.45
CA THR A 16 -9.89 4.42 0.99
C THR A 16 -8.67 3.58 1.29
N TRP A 17 -7.92 3.93 2.33
CA TRP A 17 -6.75 3.20 2.78
C TRP A 17 -6.63 3.33 4.30
N GLN A 18 -5.91 2.41 4.91
CA GLN A 18 -5.61 2.42 6.34
C GLN A 18 -4.14 2.08 6.58
N GLU A 19 -3.60 2.54 7.71
CA GLU A 19 -2.28 2.15 8.18
C GLU A 19 -2.43 0.97 9.13
N ILE A 20 -1.61 -0.05 8.92
CA ILE A 20 -1.50 -1.20 9.79
C ILE A 20 -0.10 -1.16 10.39
N ASP A 21 -0.03 -1.07 11.71
CA ASP A 21 1.21 -1.21 12.47
C ASP A 21 1.49 -2.70 12.67
N ILE A 22 2.58 -3.19 12.07
CA ILE A 22 2.91 -4.61 12.08
C ILE A 22 3.51 -5.07 13.40
N ASP A 23 4.01 -4.16 14.25
CA ASP A 23 4.80 -4.50 15.46
C ASP A 23 3.99 -5.30 16.50
N ARG A 24 2.67 -5.41 16.32
CA ARG A 24 1.74 -6.12 17.22
C ARG A 24 1.24 -7.46 16.67
N ASP A 25 1.62 -7.83 15.45
CA ASP A 25 1.14 -9.05 14.80
C ASP A 25 2.34 -9.86 14.30
N ILE A 26 2.54 -11.03 14.91
CA ILE A 26 3.69 -11.89 14.60
C ILE A 26 3.67 -12.41 13.16
N ASP A 27 2.49 -12.58 12.57
CA ASP A 27 2.38 -13.07 11.20
C ASP A 27 2.66 -11.93 10.21
N LEU A 28 2.26 -10.70 10.52
CA LEU A 28 2.66 -9.52 9.74
C LEU A 28 4.16 -9.22 9.85
N ILE A 29 4.77 -9.37 11.04
CA ILE A 29 6.23 -9.26 11.20
C ILE A 29 6.93 -10.30 10.34
N ARG A 30 6.50 -11.57 10.40
CA ARG A 30 7.10 -12.64 9.56
C ARG A 30 6.95 -12.37 8.07
N ARG A 31 5.83 -11.78 7.65
CA ARG A 31 5.53 -11.53 6.24
C ARG A 31 6.30 -10.32 5.69
N TYR A 32 6.38 -9.25 6.47
CA TYR A 32 6.86 -7.97 5.97
C TYR A 32 8.19 -7.53 6.59
N ASP A 33 8.45 -7.78 7.87
CA ASP A 33 9.71 -7.46 8.57
C ASP A 33 10.36 -6.13 8.10
N VAL A 34 11.55 -6.19 7.50
CA VAL A 34 12.31 -5.03 6.99
C VAL A 34 11.78 -4.44 5.68
N LEU A 35 10.75 -5.01 5.06
CA LEU A 35 10.10 -4.48 3.86
C LEU A 35 9.29 -3.22 4.16
N VAL A 36 8.97 -2.96 5.44
CA VAL A 36 8.19 -1.77 5.79
C VAL A 36 8.87 -0.47 5.36
N PRO A 37 8.11 0.52 4.86
CA PRO A 37 6.66 0.47 4.64
C PRO A 37 6.30 -0.31 3.36
N VAL A 38 5.22 -1.10 3.44
CA VAL A 38 4.64 -1.87 2.33
C VAL A 38 3.23 -1.35 2.00
N LEU A 39 2.87 -1.29 0.72
CA LEU A 39 1.52 -1.01 0.24
C LEU A 39 0.95 -2.28 -0.40
N CYS A 40 -0.26 -2.66 -0.01
CA CYS A 40 -0.96 -3.80 -0.57
C CYS A 40 -2.38 -3.43 -1.03
N SER A 41 -2.88 -4.12 -2.05
CA SER A 41 -4.33 -4.25 -2.33
C SER A 41 -4.79 -5.62 -1.84
N GLY A 42 -5.55 -5.67 -0.76
CA GLY A 42 -5.87 -6.93 -0.09
C GLY A 42 -4.59 -7.65 0.39
N GLU A 43 -4.34 -8.85 -0.16
CA GLU A 43 -3.13 -9.63 0.13
C GLU A 43 -1.99 -9.42 -0.90
N GLU A 44 -2.25 -8.69 -1.98
CA GLU A 44 -1.27 -8.47 -3.05
C GLU A 44 -0.41 -7.25 -2.75
N GLU A 45 0.91 -7.47 -2.71
CA GLU A 45 1.88 -6.39 -2.55
C GLU A 45 2.00 -5.56 -3.83
N ILE A 46 1.84 -4.25 -3.71
CA ILE A 46 2.01 -3.27 -4.80
C ILE A 46 3.44 -2.77 -4.83
N CYS A 47 3.95 -2.31 -3.68
CA CYS A 47 5.34 -1.86 -3.53
C CYS A 47 5.78 -1.80 -2.06
N HIS A 48 7.10 -1.81 -1.85
CA HIS A 48 7.74 -1.66 -0.55
C HIS A 48 8.90 -0.65 -0.60
N HIS A 49 9.29 -0.12 0.56
CA HIS A 49 10.31 0.94 0.77
C HIS A 49 9.99 2.30 0.13
N PHE A 50 9.64 2.31 -1.16
CA PHE A 50 9.34 3.49 -1.96
C PHE A 50 7.94 3.40 -2.55
N PHE A 51 7.25 4.53 -2.63
CA PHE A 51 5.93 4.61 -3.24
C PHE A 51 6.06 4.55 -4.77
N ASP A 52 5.26 3.70 -5.40
CA ASP A 52 5.18 3.58 -6.86
C ASP A 52 3.75 3.91 -7.31
N GLU A 53 3.58 5.12 -7.84
CA GLU A 53 2.30 5.59 -8.33
C GLU A 53 1.79 4.79 -9.53
N LYS A 54 2.70 4.31 -10.40
CA LYS A 54 2.32 3.55 -11.60
C LYS A 54 1.83 2.15 -11.25
N ALA A 55 2.53 1.48 -10.33
CA ALA A 55 2.10 0.17 -9.83
C ALA A 55 0.73 0.25 -9.15
N LEU A 56 0.52 1.29 -8.32
CA LEU A 56 -0.78 1.53 -7.69
C LEU A 56 -1.90 1.76 -8.70
N LEU A 57 -1.67 2.59 -9.73
CA LEU A 57 -2.66 2.83 -10.78
C LEU A 57 -2.97 1.54 -11.57
N ALA A 58 -1.96 0.74 -11.89
CA ALA A 58 -2.14 -0.54 -12.57
C ALA A 58 -2.96 -1.54 -11.75
N ALA A 59 -2.80 -1.56 -10.42
CA ALA A 59 -3.60 -2.41 -9.54
C ALA A 59 -5.10 -2.04 -9.59
N PHE A 60 -5.45 -0.76 -9.72
CA PHE A 60 -6.85 -0.34 -9.85
C PHE A 60 -7.50 -0.70 -11.19
N ASP A 61 -6.71 -0.76 -12.27
CA ASP A 61 -7.23 -1.21 -13.56
C ASP A 61 -7.54 -2.72 -13.57
N GLN A 62 -6.91 -3.50 -12.67
CA GLN A 62 -7.16 -4.94 -12.51
C GLN A 62 -8.42 -5.22 -11.65
N ASP A 63 -8.80 -4.30 -10.76
CA ASP A 63 -9.94 -4.42 -9.82
C ASP A 63 -11.31 -3.97 -10.40
N GLN A 64 -11.37 -3.53 -11.66
CA GLN A 64 -12.61 -3.09 -12.34
C GLN A 64 -13.30 -4.18 -13.20
N VAL A 65 -13.04 -5.47 -12.94
CA VAL A 65 -13.68 -6.61 -13.65
C VAL A 65 -14.76 -7.28 -12.81
#